data_AF-A0A3D3GLP1-F1
#
_entry.id   AF-A0A3D3GLP1-F1
#
_cell.length_a   1.000
_cell.length_b   1.000
_cell.length_c   1.000
_cell.angle_alpha   90.00
_cell.angle_beta   90.00
_cell.angle_gamma   90.00
#
_symmetry.space_group_name_H-M   'P 1'
#
loop_
_entity.id
_entity.type
_entity.pdbx_description
1 polymer ?
#
loop_
_entity_poly.entity_id
_entity_poly.type
_entity_poly.pdbx_seq_one_letter_code
_entity_poly.pdbx_strand_id
1 'polypeptide(L)'
;MNLKSYFPWLLARIFVGSIFIAAGFFKLSDPIENFRGMITAYGIIPYVLVTPISLTLPWIELFAGIFLIVGYFVRWSAVVLGLLSFSFVILIGVARLAGTLPESCGCFGEHIPMSPYQMLVLDSLSTLLAIRLFQIKNHRLCLA
;
A
#
# COMPACT_ATOMS: atom_id res chain seq x y z
N MET A 1 -16.32 29.02 6.74
CA MET A 1 -14.99 28.40 6.50
C MET A 1 -15.14 27.35 5.40
N ASN A 2 -14.41 27.48 4.29
CA ASN A 2 -14.72 26.83 3.00
C ASN A 2 -14.43 25.33 2.95
N LEU A 3 -15.46 24.49 2.84
CA LEU A 3 -15.35 23.05 2.54
C LEU A 3 -14.47 22.75 1.31
N LYS A 4 -14.43 23.68 0.34
CA LYS A 4 -13.64 23.56 -0.90
C LYS A 4 -12.16 23.28 -0.67
N SER A 5 -11.57 23.76 0.43
CA SER A 5 -10.14 23.56 0.69
C SER A 5 -9.81 22.17 1.27
N TYR A 6 -10.81 21.44 1.79
CA TYR A 6 -10.66 20.15 2.46
C TYR A 6 -10.99 18.96 1.54
N PHE A 7 -11.85 19.20 0.54
CA PHE A 7 -12.30 18.20 -0.42
C PHE A 7 -11.17 17.39 -1.10
N PRO A 8 -10.07 18.00 -1.60
CA PRO A 8 -9.01 17.21 -2.24
C PRO A 8 -8.32 16.25 -1.28
N TRP A 9 -8.20 16.60 0.00
CA TRP A 9 -7.56 15.76 1.01
C TRP A 9 -8.44 14.60 1.45
N LEU A 10 -9.76 14.83 1.52
CA LEU A 10 -10.72 13.76 1.74
C LEU A 10 -10.67 12.75 0.59
N LEU A 11 -10.63 13.24 -0.66
CA LEU A 11 -10.49 12.40 -1.84
C LEU A 11 -9.18 11.60 -1.81
N ALA A 12 -8.06 12.24 -1.47
CA ALA A 12 -6.77 11.56 -1.36
C ALA A 12 -6.79 10.44 -0.31
N ARG A 13 -7.42 10.68 0.86
CA ARG A 13 -7.57 9.67 1.91
C ARG A 13 -8.43 8.48 1.45
N ILE A 14 -9.57 8.76 0.82
CA ILE A 14 -10.45 7.73 0.29
C ILE A 14 -9.73 6.93 -0.81
N PHE A 15 -9.03 7.60 -1.72
CA PHE A 15 -8.27 6.97 -2.79
C PHE A 15 -7.18 6.04 -2.25
N VAL A 16 -6.24 6.57 -1.45
CA VAL A 16 -5.13 5.78 -0.88
C VAL A 16 -5.68 4.65 0.00
N GLY A 17 -6.64 4.96 0.87
CA GLY A 17 -7.24 3.97 1.75
C GLY A 17 -7.92 2.84 0.99
N SER A 18 -8.67 3.14 -0.08
CA SER A 18 -9.38 2.14 -0.87
C SER A 18 -8.43 1.20 -1.61
N ILE A 19 -7.31 1.73 -2.12
CA ILE A 19 -6.27 0.92 -2.78
C ILE A 19 -5.69 -0.11 -1.81
N PHE A 20 -5.31 0.32 -0.61
CA PHE A 20 -4.71 -0.57 0.38
C PHE A 20 -5.71 -1.54 1.00
N ILE A 21 -6.97 -1.13 1.17
CA ILE A 21 -8.06 -2.04 1.56
C ILE A 21 -8.23 -3.13 0.51
N ALA A 22 -8.30 -2.76 -0.77
CA ALA A 22 -8.44 -3.73 -1.85
C ALA A 22 -7.23 -4.67 -1.92
N ALA A 23 -6.01 -4.14 -1.84
CA ALA A 23 -4.78 -4.94 -1.83
C ALA A 23 -4.74 -5.94 -0.66
N GLY A 24 -4.98 -5.48 0.56
CA GLY A 24 -5.02 -6.33 1.74
C GLY A 24 -6.15 -7.37 1.68
N PHE A 25 -7.33 -6.96 1.21
CA PHE A 25 -8.49 -7.85 1.06
C PHE A 25 -8.24 -8.98 0.05
N PHE A 26 -7.68 -8.68 -1.13
CA PHE A 26 -7.38 -9.73 -2.11
C PHE A 26 -6.27 -10.66 -1.62
N LYS A 27 -5.23 -10.14 -0.96
CA LYS A 27 -4.19 -10.96 -0.33
C LYS A 27 -4.70 -11.88 0.78
N LEU A 28 -5.78 -11.48 1.48
CA LEU A 28 -6.45 -12.31 2.50
C LEU A 28 -7.49 -13.27 1.92
N SER A 29 -8.06 -12.94 0.76
CA SER A 29 -9.07 -13.77 0.09
C SER A 29 -8.45 -14.97 -0.59
N ASP A 30 -7.24 -14.81 -1.13
CA ASP A 30 -6.48 -15.89 -1.74
C ASP A 30 -5.71 -16.72 -0.69
N PRO A 31 -5.38 -17.99 -0.98
CA PRO A 31 -4.49 -18.77 -0.15
C PRO A 31 -3.19 -18.03 0.11
N ILE A 32 -2.74 -18.00 1.37
CA ILE A 32 -1.52 -17.30 1.77
C ILE A 32 -0.28 -17.73 0.98
N GLU A 33 -0.29 -18.97 0.49
CA GLU A 33 0.74 -19.55 -0.35
C GLU A 33 0.98 -18.77 -1.65
N ASN A 34 -0.07 -18.14 -2.21
CA ASN A 34 0.05 -17.31 -3.40
C ASN A 34 0.90 -16.07 -3.10
N PHE A 35 0.57 -15.32 -2.05
CA PHE A 35 1.33 -14.13 -1.67
C PHE A 35 2.76 -14.48 -1.21
N ARG A 36 2.91 -15.60 -0.48
CA ARG A 36 4.20 -16.14 -0.07
C ARG A 36 5.08 -16.51 -1.27
N GLY A 37 4.50 -17.17 -2.27
CA GLY A 37 5.16 -17.52 -3.53
C GLY A 37 5.61 -16.28 -4.29
N MET A 38 4.76 -15.26 -4.37
CA MET A 38 5.11 -13.98 -5.02
C MET A 38 6.30 -13.30 -4.33
N ILE A 39 6.29 -13.19 -2.99
CA ILE A 39 7.42 -12.61 -2.25
C ILE A 39 8.71 -13.42 -2.50
N THR A 40 8.60 -14.74 -2.53
CA THR A 40 9.75 -15.63 -2.78
C THR A 40 10.29 -15.46 -4.20
N ALA A 41 9.41 -15.26 -5.19
CA ALA A 41 9.78 -15.05 -6.60
C ALA A 41 10.61 -13.78 -6.82
N TYR A 42 10.44 -12.75 -5.99
CA TYR A 42 11.29 -11.55 -6.05
C TYR A 42 12.77 -11.86 -5.72
N GLY A 43 13.05 -12.91 -4.94
CA GLY A 43 14.42 -13.34 -4.61
C GLY A 43 15.23 -12.36 -3.76
N ILE A 44 14.63 -11.25 -3.31
CA ILE A 44 15.31 -10.18 -2.56
C ILE A 44 15.14 -10.35 -1.04
N ILE A 45 14.01 -10.89 -0.60
CA ILE A 45 13.67 -11.01 0.83
C ILE A 45 14.23 -12.33 1.39
N PRO A 46 14.95 -12.32 2.53
CA PRO A 46 15.41 -13.53 3.19
C PRO A 46 14.27 -14.49 3.50
N TYR A 47 14.45 -15.78 3.24
CA TYR A 47 13.41 -16.81 3.41
C TYR A 47 12.73 -16.78 4.81
N VAL A 48 13.51 -16.51 5.86
CA VAL A 48 13.03 -16.42 7.25
C VAL A 48 12.01 -15.30 7.44
N LEU A 49 12.09 -14.22 6.64
CA LEU A 49 11.19 -13.08 6.71
C LEU A 49 9.95 -13.23 5.81
N VAL A 50 9.97 -14.15 4.84
CA VAL A 50 8.87 -14.31 3.88
C VAL A 50 7.57 -14.67 4.60
N THR A 51 7.60 -15.68 5.49
CA THR A 51 6.41 -16.13 6.25
C THR A 51 5.80 -15.06 7.16
N PRO A 52 6.56 -14.38 8.04
CA PRO A 52 5.98 -13.34 8.88
C PRO A 52 5.45 -12.17 8.06
N ILE A 53 6.11 -11.78 6.98
CA ILE A 53 5.62 -10.71 6.09
C ILE A 53 4.33 -11.14 5.39
N SER A 54 4.28 -12.36 4.83
CA SER A 54 3.08 -12.84 4.13
C SER A 54 1.85 -12.92 5.03
N LEU A 55 2.06 -13.20 6.33
CA LEU A 55 0.99 -13.27 7.31
C LEU A 55 0.53 -11.90 7.80
N THR A 56 1.46 -10.98 8.10
CA THR A 56 1.15 -9.75 8.82
C THR A 56 0.82 -8.58 7.91
N LEU A 57 1.49 -8.49 6.76
CA LEU A 57 1.40 -7.36 5.84
C LEU A 57 -0.04 -7.13 5.33
N PRO A 58 -0.81 -8.16 4.91
CA PRO A 58 -2.18 -7.95 4.43
C PRO A 58 -3.12 -7.35 5.49
N TRP A 59 -2.97 -7.75 6.76
CA TRP A 59 -3.75 -7.17 7.86
C TRP A 59 -3.38 -5.71 8.11
N ILE A 60 -2.09 -5.38 8.06
CA ILE A 60 -1.62 -4.00 8.23
C ILE A 60 -2.19 -3.11 7.12
N GLU A 61 -2.15 -3.55 5.87
CA GLU A 61 -2.72 -2.81 4.73
C GLU A 61 -4.22 -2.56 4.91
N LEU A 62 -4.97 -3.61 5.29
CA LEU A 62 -6.42 -3.54 5.47
C LEU A 62 -6.80 -2.58 6.60
N PHE A 63 -6.24 -2.75 7.80
CA PHE A 63 -6.58 -1.92 8.96
C PHE A 63 -6.10 -0.48 8.80
N ALA A 64 -4.87 -0.27 8.31
CA ALA A 64 -4.37 1.09 8.10
C ALA A 64 -5.17 1.80 6.99
N GLY A 65 -5.59 1.08 5.94
CA GLY A 65 -6.49 1.60 4.91
C GLY A 65 -7.84 2.04 5.48
N ILE A 66 -8.49 1.18 6.28
CA ILE A 66 -9.77 1.51 6.95
C ILE A 66 -9.61 2.73 7.85
N PHE A 67 -8.57 2.77 8.68
CA PHE A 67 -8.30 3.89 9.58
C PHE A 67 -8.08 5.21 8.81
N LEU A 68 -7.38 5.15 7.68
CA LEU A 68 -7.17 6.30 6.81
C LEU A 68 -8.50 6.83 6.22
N ILE A 69 -9.40 5.95 5.80
CA ILE A 69 -10.74 6.34 5.30
C ILE A 69 -11.59 6.92 6.42
N VAL A 70 -11.73 6.21 7.53
CA VAL A 70 -12.59 6.60 8.67
C VAL A 70 -12.11 7.90 9.32
N GLY A 71 -10.81 8.18 9.27
CA GLY A 71 -10.23 9.38 9.88
C GLY A 71 -9.68 9.15 11.26
N TYR A 72 -9.44 7.89 11.61
CA TYR A 72 -8.83 7.49 12.86
C TYR A 72 -7.31 7.43 12.68
N PHE A 73 -6.54 8.15 13.51
CA PHE A 73 -5.07 8.22 13.43
C PHE A 73 -4.51 8.45 12.02
N VAL A 74 -5.12 9.35 11.24
CA VAL A 74 -4.81 9.62 9.82
C VAL A 74 -3.31 9.78 9.56
N ARG A 75 -2.59 10.47 10.45
CA ARG A 75 -1.14 10.66 10.31
C ARG A 75 -0.38 9.35 10.38
N TRP A 76 -0.66 8.51 11.37
CA TRP A 76 0.03 7.23 11.54
C TRP A 76 -0.34 6.25 10.44
N SER A 77 -1.63 6.17 10.07
CA SER A 77 -2.07 5.36 8.94
C SER A 77 -1.40 5.80 7.64
N ALA A 78 -1.31 7.11 7.38
CA ALA A 78 -0.60 7.62 6.20
C ALA A 78 0.89 7.27 6.23
N VAL A 79 1.57 7.37 7.38
CA VAL A 79 2.98 6.99 7.50
C VAL A 79 3.17 5.49 7.25
N VAL A 80 2.36 4.64 7.87
CA VAL A 80 2.44 3.18 7.69
C VAL A 80 2.22 2.81 6.23
N LEU A 81 1.13 3.27 5.62
CA LEU A 81 0.82 2.98 4.23
C LEU A 81 1.86 3.57 3.26
N GLY A 82 2.35 4.79 3.55
CA GLY A 82 3.39 5.44 2.76
C GLY A 82 4.73 4.70 2.82
N LEU A 83 5.12 4.19 3.99
CA LEU A 83 6.31 3.36 4.14
C LEU A 83 6.16 2.02 3.42
N LEU A 84 4.97 1.39 3.49
CA LEU A 84 4.68 0.19 2.73
C LEU A 84 4.80 0.44 1.22
N SER A 85 4.09 1.44 0.66
CA SER A 85 4.18 1.74 -0.78
C SER A 85 5.61 2.09 -1.20
N PHE A 86 6.33 2.86 -0.38
CA PHE A 86 7.72 3.20 -0.67
C PHE A 86 8.63 1.96 -0.68
N SER A 87 8.42 1.01 0.23
CA SER A 87 9.16 -0.25 0.24
C SER A 87 8.89 -1.09 -1.02
N PHE A 88 7.65 -1.09 -1.54
CA PHE A 88 7.30 -1.74 -2.80
C PHE A 88 7.94 -1.05 -4.02
N VAL A 89 7.98 0.29 -4.05
CA VAL A 89 8.72 1.04 -5.09
C VAL A 89 10.19 0.62 -5.13
N ILE A 90 10.84 0.52 -3.96
CA ILE A 90 12.23 0.04 -3.86
C ILE A 90 12.34 -1.41 -4.34
N LEU A 91 11.45 -2.30 -3.88
CA LEU A 91 11.46 -3.71 -4.24
C LEU A 91 11.36 -3.89 -5.77
N ILE A 92 10.43 -3.20 -6.44
CA ILE A 92 10.26 -3.23 -7.90
C ILE A 92 11.51 -2.66 -8.58
N GLY A 93 12.06 -1.55 -8.09
CA GLY A 93 13.28 -0.94 -8.62
C GLY A 93 14.48 -1.88 -8.55
N VAL A 94 14.70 -2.53 -7.40
CA VAL A 94 15.77 -3.50 -7.19
C VAL A 94 15.56 -4.73 -8.07
N ALA A 95 14.35 -5.28 -8.12
CA ALA A 95 14.03 -6.43 -8.98
C ALA A 95 14.26 -6.12 -10.47
N ARG A 96 13.95 -4.89 -10.90
CA ARG A 96 14.19 -4.43 -12.27
C ARG A 96 15.68 -4.36 -12.61
N LEU A 97 16.50 -3.88 -11.68
CA LEU A 97 17.96 -3.79 -11.84
C LEU A 97 18.62 -5.17 -11.78
N ALA A 98 18.11 -6.07 -10.95
CA ALA A 98 18.57 -7.46 -10.84
C ALA A 98 18.14 -8.35 -12.01
N GLY A 99 17.20 -7.89 -12.86
CA GLY A 99 16.66 -8.66 -13.98
C GLY A 99 15.67 -9.76 -13.57
N THR A 100 15.21 -9.75 -12.31
CA THR A 100 14.30 -10.75 -11.72
C THR A 100 12.85 -10.26 -11.64
N LEU A 101 12.52 -9.18 -12.37
CA LEU A 101 11.19 -8.57 -12.31
C LEU A 101 10.12 -9.50 -12.90
N PRO A 102 9.11 -9.93 -12.11
CA PRO A 102 8.03 -10.75 -12.62
C PRO A 102 7.12 -9.99 -13.60
N GLU A 103 6.45 -10.70 -14.50
CA GLU A 103 5.49 -10.08 -15.45
C GLU A 103 4.26 -9.47 -14.74
N SER A 104 3.86 -10.03 -13.59
CA SER A 104 2.77 -9.53 -12.76
C SER A 104 3.27 -9.22 -11.34
N CYS A 105 2.95 -8.04 -10.80
CA CYS A 105 3.40 -7.66 -9.46
C CYS A 105 2.65 -8.36 -8.31
N GLY A 106 1.54 -9.04 -8.58
CA GLY A 106 0.81 -9.86 -7.60
C GLY A 106 0.19 -9.13 -6.40
N CYS A 107 0.33 -7.81 -6.31
CA CYS A 107 -0.13 -7.05 -5.13
C CYS A 107 -1.65 -7.09 -4.93
N PHE A 108 -2.43 -7.42 -5.96
CA PHE A 108 -3.88 -7.62 -5.90
C PHE A 108 -4.29 -9.09 -6.15
N GLY A 109 -3.36 -10.03 -5.94
CA GLY A 109 -3.57 -11.43 -6.28
C GLY A 109 -3.74 -11.66 -7.79
N GLU A 110 -4.40 -12.75 -8.15
CA GLU A 110 -4.75 -13.06 -9.55
C GLU A 110 -5.97 -12.26 -10.06
N HIS A 111 -6.67 -11.56 -9.16
CA HIS A 111 -7.92 -10.86 -9.45
C HIS A 111 -7.73 -9.60 -10.30
N ILE A 112 -6.61 -8.89 -10.11
CA ILE A 112 -6.31 -7.65 -10.85
C ILE A 112 -4.87 -7.70 -11.38
N PRO A 113 -4.66 -8.25 -12.58
CA PRO A 113 -3.33 -8.27 -13.19
C PRO A 113 -2.90 -6.84 -13.53
N MET A 114 -1.92 -6.33 -12.79
CA MET A 114 -1.28 -5.04 -13.06
C MET A 114 0.14 -5.24 -13.53
N SER A 115 0.52 -4.48 -14.56
CA SER A 115 1.91 -4.43 -15.02
C SER A 115 2.82 -3.77 -13.96
N PRO A 116 4.12 -4.09 -13.95
CA PRO A 116 5.05 -3.47 -13.00
C PRO A 116 5.11 -1.95 -13.08
N TYR A 117 4.92 -1.39 -14.28
CA TYR A 117 4.88 0.05 -14.48
C TYR A 117 3.63 0.69 -13.85
N GLN A 118 2.46 0.06 -13.98
CA GLN A 118 1.23 0.55 -13.35
C GLN A 118 1.35 0.50 -11.82
N MET A 119 1.90 -0.59 -11.29
CA MET A 119 2.12 -0.74 -9.85
C MET A 119 3.09 0.33 -9.33
N LEU A 120 4.20 0.55 -10.04
CA LEU A 120 5.19 1.56 -9.68
C LEU A 120 4.58 2.97 -9.65
N VAL A 121 3.73 3.32 -10.62
CA VAL A 121 3.02 4.60 -10.66
C VAL A 121 2.04 4.72 -9.50
N LEU A 122 1.27 3.67 -9.23
CA LEU A 122 0.29 3.64 -8.14
C LEU A 122 0.97 3.80 -6.78
N ASP A 123 2.04 3.05 -6.52
CA ASP A 123 2.79 3.12 -5.26
C ASP A 123 3.53 4.44 -5.10
N SER A 124 4.08 5.00 -6.18
CA SER A 124 4.72 6.32 -6.16
C SER A 124 3.69 7.41 -5.84
N LEU A 125 2.51 7.36 -6.46
CA LEU A 125 1.42 8.28 -6.20
C LEU A 125 0.92 8.15 -4.75
N SER A 126 0.68 6.93 -4.28
CA SER A 126 0.27 6.64 -2.90
C SER A 126 1.30 7.15 -1.89
N THR A 127 2.59 6.96 -2.16
CA THR A 127 3.67 7.48 -1.31
C THR A 127 3.68 9.00 -1.25
N LEU A 128 3.55 9.68 -2.40
CA LEU A 128 3.49 11.14 -2.45
C LEU A 128 2.27 11.68 -1.70
N LEU A 129 1.10 11.07 -1.90
CA LEU A 129 -0.13 11.44 -1.21
C LEU A 129 -0.01 11.19 0.31
N ALA A 130 0.60 10.07 0.72
CA ALA A 130 0.88 9.78 2.12
C ALA A 130 1.80 10.82 2.77
N ILE A 131 2.88 11.23 2.11
CA ILE A 131 3.78 12.29 2.58
C ILE A 131 3.02 13.61 2.73
N ARG A 132 2.19 13.98 1.75
CA ARG A 132 1.38 15.19 1.82
C ARG A 132 0.36 15.14 2.96
N LEU A 133 -0.32 14.01 3.15
CA LEU A 133 -1.25 13.80 4.26
C LEU A 133 -0.55 13.89 5.62
N PHE A 134 0.69 13.42 5.73
CA PHE A 134 1.50 13.56 6.95
C PHE A 134 1.87 15.02 7.26
N GLN A 135 2.25 15.80 6.25
CA GLN A 135 2.64 17.21 6.41
C GLN A 135 1.49 18.13 6.83
N ILE A 136 0.23 17.74 6.59
CA ILE A 136 -0.93 18.57 6.90
C ILE A 136 -1.22 18.51 8.41
N LYS A 137 -0.87 19.61 9.09
CA LYS A 137 -1.10 19.75 10.52
C LYS A 137 -2.55 20.17 10.81
N ASN A 138 -3.35 19.25 11.35
CA ASN A 138 -4.70 19.41 11.90
C ASN A 138 -5.82 19.76 10.91
N HIS A 139 -6.60 18.75 10.53
CA HIS A 139 -7.95 18.93 10.02
C HIS A 139 -8.97 18.47 11.06
N ARG A 140 -10.10 19.20 11.17
CA ARG A 140 -11.24 18.86 12.05
C ARG A 140 -11.92 17.52 11.72
N LEU A 141 -11.54 16.88 10.60
CA LEU A 141 -12.00 15.58 10.12
C LEU A 141 -11.04 14.43 10.48
N CYS A 142 -9.99 14.71 11.25
CA CYS A 142 -9.20 13.69 11.93
C CYS A 142 -9.82 13.50 13.32
N LEU A 143 -10.26 12.28 13.62
CA LEU A 143 -10.87 11.93 14.91
C LEU A 143 -9.83 11.84 16.04
N ALA A 144 -8.53 11.97 15.75
CA ALA A 144 -7.41 12.05 16.69
C ALA A 144 -6.23 12.82 16.09
#